data_AF-A0A9D6DYL7-F1
#
_entry.id   AF-A0A9D6DYL7-F1
#
_cell.length_a   1.000
_cell.length_b   1.000
_cell.length_c   1.000
_cell.angle_alpha   90.00
_cell.angle_beta   90.00
_cell.angle_gamma   90.00
#
_symmetry.space_group_name_H-M   'P 1'
#
loop_
_entity.id
_entity.type
_entity.pdbx_description
1 polymer ?
#
loop_
_entity_poly.entity_id
_entity_poly.type
_entity_poly.pdbx_seq_one_letter_code
_entity_poly.pdbx_strand_id
1 'polypeptide(L)'
;LDKQQGSYRQVTSTAVKQDLVISAYKPNGGLEERFKLEAGTDEGVWDFVRAHLRQLPVFVSKGGQAEVIAERQNYLLFDRMVAFHVQRGITVPLSAADFYQGLTQRFSERDGMYFLPDQTAEYDKKRMTVEGIVQLELFVQDESTAIQWLKQQLTREPQTFQELQPEFLKKIGGWQKHEKPLELSEILGQNFLRFDGKRRIPQQIVSWMKQSAELRDLIGPETLLPDSWSVNQGLETGNQELLREAKDRWYVPDPNQAGDLEKLRERTLLREFQEYKESQQRRLKVFRLEAVRAGFKKAWQERDYQTIISVAQKIPESVLQEDTKLLMWYDQAFTRSGEE
;
A
#
# COMPACT_ATOMS: atom_id res chain seq x y z
N LEU A 1 -19.71 33.24 -11.83
CA LEU A 1 -18.79 34.38 -11.63
C LEU A 1 -17.55 34.10 -12.44
N ASP A 2 -17.47 34.75 -13.59
CA ASP A 2 -16.37 34.68 -14.53
C ASP A 2 -15.07 35.18 -13.87
N LYS A 3 -13.98 34.41 -13.95
CA LYS A 3 -12.66 34.78 -13.39
C LYS A 3 -11.58 34.44 -14.42
N GLN A 4 -11.49 35.29 -15.44
CA GLN A 4 -10.56 35.20 -16.57
C GLN A 4 -9.09 35.59 -16.25
N GLN A 5 -8.58 35.38 -15.04
CA GLN A 5 -7.14 35.58 -14.80
C GLN A 5 -6.64 34.72 -13.62
N GLY A 6 -5.79 33.74 -13.93
CA GLY A 6 -4.99 33.02 -12.93
C GLY A 6 -3.92 33.94 -12.34
N SER A 7 -3.60 33.77 -11.05
CA SER A 7 -2.59 34.60 -10.40
C SER A 7 -1.19 34.27 -10.95
N TYR A 8 -0.31 35.27 -10.97
CA TYR A 8 1.06 35.20 -11.52
C TYR A 8 1.90 34.00 -11.00
N ARG A 9 1.57 33.45 -9.83
CA ARG A 9 2.21 32.25 -9.26
C ARG A 9 1.79 30.93 -9.91
N GLN A 10 0.66 30.88 -10.62
CA GLN A 10 0.23 29.69 -11.38
C GLN A 10 0.89 29.58 -12.75
N VAL A 11 1.51 30.65 -13.26
CA VAL A 11 2.12 30.68 -14.60
C VAL A 11 3.62 30.36 -14.55
N THR A 12 4.27 30.49 -13.38
CA THR A 12 5.74 30.38 -13.24
C THR A 12 6.22 29.14 -12.47
N SER A 13 5.32 28.33 -11.89
CA SER A 13 5.73 27.04 -11.34
C SER A 13 5.65 25.96 -12.41
N THR A 14 6.78 25.30 -12.69
CA THR A 14 6.81 23.93 -13.23
C THR A 14 6.30 22.94 -12.17
N ALA A 15 5.20 23.27 -11.49
CA ALA A 15 4.47 22.34 -10.67
C ALA A 15 3.76 21.40 -11.64
N VAL A 16 4.30 20.19 -11.77
CA VAL A 16 3.63 19.12 -12.48
C VAL A 16 2.21 19.03 -11.92
N LYS A 17 1.21 19.12 -12.80
CA LYS A 17 -0.20 18.85 -12.49
C LYS A 17 -0.35 17.36 -12.17
N GLN A 18 0.21 16.90 -11.07
CA GLN A 18 -0.07 15.59 -10.52
C GLN A 18 -1.15 15.80 -9.48
N ASP A 19 -2.36 15.41 -9.84
CA ASP A 19 -3.44 15.23 -8.87
C ASP A 19 -3.05 14.04 -7.97
N LEU A 20 -2.25 14.32 -6.94
CA LEU A 20 -2.23 13.51 -5.74
C LEU A 20 -3.60 13.75 -5.09
N VAL A 21 -4.60 13.02 -5.57
CA VAL A 21 -5.91 12.97 -4.94
C VAL A 21 -5.74 12.18 -3.65
N ILE A 22 -5.19 12.83 -2.62
CA ILE A 22 -5.44 12.41 -1.25
C ILE A 22 -6.82 12.97 -0.96
N SER A 23 -7.81 12.09 -1.00
CA SER A 23 -9.16 12.41 -0.55
C SER A 23 -9.11 12.79 0.94
N ALA A 24 -8.90 14.08 1.23
CA ALA A 24 -8.98 14.65 2.56
C ALA A 24 -10.47 14.85 2.86
N TYR A 25 -11.09 13.82 3.42
CA TYR A 25 -12.52 13.86 3.71
C TYR A 25 -12.79 14.75 4.92
N LYS A 26 -13.74 15.67 4.74
CA LYS A 26 -14.41 16.37 5.84
C LYS A 26 -15.11 15.32 6.73
N PRO A 27 -14.98 15.38 8.07
CA PRO A 27 -15.68 14.46 8.94
C PRO A 27 -17.19 14.62 8.72
N ASN A 28 -17.83 13.57 8.21
CA ASN A 28 -19.29 13.47 8.24
C ASN A 28 -19.66 13.11 9.68
N GLY A 29 -20.38 14.00 10.37
CA GLY A 29 -20.60 13.92 11.83
C GLY A 29 -21.16 12.60 12.35
N GLY A 30 -21.88 11.82 11.53
CA GLY A 30 -22.38 10.50 11.93
C GLY A 30 -21.32 9.39 12.01
N LEU A 31 -20.20 9.51 11.29
CA LEU A 31 -19.11 8.51 11.35
C LEU A 31 -18.29 8.68 12.62
N GLU A 32 -18.08 9.92 13.07
CA GLU A 32 -17.30 10.21 14.27
C GLU A 32 -18.02 9.80 15.55
N GLU A 33 -19.33 9.97 15.63
CA GLU A 33 -20.13 9.50 16.76
C GLU A 33 -20.20 7.97 16.83
N ARG A 34 -20.46 7.31 15.69
CA ARG A 34 -20.48 5.82 15.63
C ARG A 34 -19.11 5.23 15.93
N PHE A 35 -18.05 5.84 15.41
CA PHE A 35 -16.70 5.37 15.69
C PHE A 35 -16.29 5.56 17.15
N LYS A 36 -16.77 6.58 17.86
CA LYS A 36 -16.56 6.68 19.32
C LYS A 36 -17.22 5.54 20.10
N LEU A 37 -18.33 5.00 19.60
CA LEU A 37 -19.06 3.89 20.22
C LEU A 37 -18.42 2.53 19.90
N GLU A 38 -17.83 2.37 18.71
CA GLU A 38 -17.29 1.11 18.19
C GLU A 38 -15.74 1.12 18.07
N ALA A 39 -15.07 2.08 18.71
CA ALA A 39 -13.63 2.29 18.61
C ALA A 39 -12.84 1.02 18.96
N GLY A 40 -12.02 0.53 18.03
CA GLY A 40 -11.17 -0.64 18.25
C GLY A 40 -11.92 -1.97 18.18
N THR A 41 -13.08 -2.01 17.55
CA THR A 41 -13.83 -3.24 17.26
C THR A 41 -13.79 -3.59 15.77
N ASP A 42 -13.98 -4.88 15.45
CA ASP A 42 -14.10 -5.35 14.07
C ASP A 42 -15.24 -4.64 13.31
N GLU A 43 -16.35 -4.36 13.99
CA GLU A 43 -17.51 -3.68 13.38
C GLU A 43 -17.16 -2.25 12.96
N GLY A 44 -16.45 -1.52 13.82
CA GLY A 44 -15.97 -0.18 13.52
C GLY A 44 -15.03 -0.12 12.30
N VAL A 45 -14.23 -1.17 12.07
CA VAL A 45 -13.43 -1.29 10.83
C VAL A 45 -14.32 -1.38 9.60
N TRP A 46 -15.33 -2.24 9.63
CA TRP A 46 -16.21 -2.44 8.47
C TRP A 46 -17.12 -1.24 8.20
N ASP A 47 -17.52 -0.53 9.26
CA ASP A 47 -18.23 0.73 9.14
C ASP A 47 -17.38 1.82 8.50
N PHE A 48 -16.10 1.91 8.87
CA PHE A 48 -15.14 2.78 8.21
C PHE A 48 -15.01 2.46 6.72
N VAL A 49 -14.76 1.19 6.37
CA VAL A 49 -14.61 0.77 4.96
C VAL A 49 -15.88 1.07 4.16
N ARG A 50 -17.07 0.76 4.71
CA ARG A 50 -18.36 1.10 4.07
C ARG A 50 -18.47 2.59 3.79
N ALA A 51 -18.19 3.43 4.78
CA ALA A 51 -18.29 4.87 4.63
C ALA A 51 -17.27 5.42 3.63
N HIS A 52 -16.05 4.88 3.64
CA HIS A 52 -15.02 5.27 2.68
C HIS A 52 -15.42 4.88 1.25
N LEU A 53 -15.89 3.65 1.01
CA LEU A 53 -16.37 3.20 -0.30
C LEU A 53 -17.57 4.01 -0.82
N ARG A 54 -18.43 4.54 0.07
CA ARG A 54 -19.53 5.44 -0.33
C ARG A 54 -19.04 6.77 -0.88
N GLN A 55 -17.89 7.24 -0.43
CA GLN A 55 -17.33 8.53 -0.82
C GLN A 55 -16.50 8.44 -2.11
N LEU A 56 -16.00 7.24 -2.43
CA LEU A 56 -15.25 7.02 -3.66
C LEU A 56 -16.17 7.04 -4.88
N PRO A 57 -15.72 7.61 -6.02
CA PRO A 57 -16.48 7.54 -7.25
C PRO A 57 -16.77 6.09 -7.61
N VAL A 58 -17.97 5.80 -8.14
CA VAL A 58 -18.33 4.43 -8.55
C VAL A 58 -17.65 4.07 -9.86
N PHE A 59 -17.48 5.02 -10.77
CA PHE A 59 -16.87 4.78 -12.07
C PHE A 59 -16.20 6.05 -12.58
N VAL A 60 -14.99 5.90 -13.12
CA VAL A 60 -14.24 6.96 -13.79
C VAL A 60 -13.88 6.45 -15.18
N SER A 61 -14.04 7.29 -16.20
CA SER A 61 -13.64 6.95 -17.58
C SER A 61 -12.87 8.08 -18.21
N LYS A 62 -11.80 7.74 -18.94
CA LYS A 62 -10.98 8.66 -19.69
C LYS A 62 -10.74 8.11 -21.09
N GLY A 63 -11.07 8.89 -22.12
CA GLY A 63 -10.87 8.47 -23.52
C GLY A 63 -11.64 7.21 -23.93
N GLY A 64 -12.83 6.96 -23.38
CA GLY A 64 -13.64 5.77 -23.71
C GLY A 64 -13.21 4.48 -23.01
N GLN A 65 -12.26 4.56 -22.07
CA GLN A 65 -11.79 3.43 -21.25
C GLN A 65 -12.13 3.68 -19.78
N ALA A 66 -12.48 2.62 -19.04
CA ALA A 66 -12.64 2.67 -17.59
C ALA A 66 -11.27 2.90 -16.93
N GLU A 67 -11.20 3.78 -15.96
CA GLU A 67 -10.00 4.02 -15.17
C GLU A 67 -10.09 3.26 -13.85
N VAL A 68 -9.02 2.53 -13.49
CA VAL A 68 -8.94 1.85 -12.18
C VAL A 68 -8.84 2.88 -11.07
N ILE A 69 -9.80 2.83 -10.14
CA ILE A 69 -9.82 3.68 -8.95
C ILE A 69 -8.99 2.97 -7.88
N ALA A 70 -7.71 3.35 -7.77
CA ALA A 70 -6.76 2.68 -6.88
C ALA A 70 -7.26 2.63 -5.42
N GLU A 71 -7.92 3.68 -4.92
CA GLU A 71 -8.50 3.72 -3.56
C GLU A 71 -9.54 2.62 -3.29
N ARG A 72 -10.11 1.98 -4.32
CA ARG A 72 -11.04 0.84 -4.17
C ARG A 72 -10.32 -0.52 -4.13
N GLN A 73 -9.00 -0.58 -4.30
CA GLN A 73 -8.25 -1.83 -4.26
C GLN A 73 -8.01 -2.27 -2.81
N ASN A 74 -8.03 -3.59 -2.57
CA ASN A 74 -7.96 -4.17 -1.23
C ASN A 74 -6.83 -3.58 -0.35
N TYR A 75 -5.65 -3.39 -0.91
CA TYR A 75 -4.49 -2.93 -0.18
C TYR A 75 -4.56 -1.45 0.21
N LEU A 76 -5.05 -0.58 -0.68
CA LEU A 76 -5.24 0.84 -0.34
C LEU A 76 -6.39 1.03 0.65
N LEU A 77 -7.42 0.19 0.58
CA LEU A 77 -8.47 0.14 1.60
C LEU A 77 -7.90 -0.27 2.97
N PHE A 78 -7.00 -1.26 3.01
CA PHE A 78 -6.31 -1.67 4.24
C PHE A 78 -5.41 -0.56 4.79
N ASP A 79 -4.56 0.03 3.96
CA ASP A 79 -3.66 1.12 4.37
C ASP A 79 -4.45 2.32 4.90
N ARG A 80 -5.57 2.65 4.24
CA ARG A 80 -6.45 3.72 4.68
C ARG A 80 -7.13 3.41 6.01
N MET A 81 -7.56 2.16 6.21
CA MET A 81 -8.13 1.68 7.48
C MET A 81 -7.11 1.76 8.61
N VAL A 82 -5.88 1.29 8.39
CA VAL A 82 -4.78 1.38 9.36
C VAL A 82 -4.49 2.84 9.70
N ALA A 83 -4.35 3.69 8.67
CA ALA A 83 -4.14 5.12 8.88
C ALA A 83 -5.25 5.71 9.74
N PHE A 84 -6.52 5.48 9.40
CA PHE A 84 -7.67 6.03 10.14
C PHE A 84 -7.66 5.70 11.64
N HIS A 85 -7.28 4.48 12.02
CA HIS A 85 -7.18 4.05 13.42
C HIS A 85 -5.97 4.67 14.12
N VAL A 86 -4.81 4.66 13.45
CA VAL A 86 -3.56 5.23 13.98
C VAL A 86 -3.70 6.73 14.20
N GLN A 87 -4.33 7.47 13.28
CA GLN A 87 -4.57 8.90 13.41
C GLN A 87 -5.40 9.27 14.65
N ARG A 88 -6.22 8.33 15.13
CA ARG A 88 -7.10 8.50 16.31
C ARG A 88 -6.53 7.86 17.57
N GLY A 89 -5.30 7.34 17.52
CA GLY A 89 -4.63 6.72 18.66
C GLY A 89 -5.27 5.40 19.11
N ILE A 90 -6.00 4.72 18.23
CA ILE A 90 -6.68 3.45 18.52
C ILE A 90 -5.90 2.30 17.88
N THR A 91 -5.84 1.16 18.55
CA THR A 91 -5.23 -0.05 18.02
C THR A 91 -6.05 -0.59 16.85
N VAL A 92 -5.36 -1.04 15.80
CA VAL A 92 -6.02 -1.70 14.65
C VAL A 92 -6.53 -3.07 15.13
N PRO A 93 -7.85 -3.36 15.06
CA PRO A 93 -8.40 -4.58 15.65
C PRO A 93 -8.31 -5.79 14.73
N LEU A 94 -8.09 -5.59 13.42
CA LEU A 94 -7.96 -6.65 12.43
C LEU A 94 -6.52 -6.76 11.92
N SER A 95 -6.04 -8.01 11.79
CA SER A 95 -4.84 -8.27 11.00
C SER A 95 -5.12 -8.03 9.51
N ALA A 96 -4.07 -7.94 8.69
CA ALA A 96 -4.22 -7.89 7.24
C ALA A 96 -4.99 -9.12 6.70
N ALA A 97 -4.87 -10.27 7.37
CA ALA A 97 -5.49 -11.53 6.96
C ALA A 97 -7.00 -11.46 7.11
N ASP A 98 -7.41 -11.13 8.33
CA ASP A 98 -8.81 -11.00 8.69
C ASP A 98 -9.47 -9.87 7.88
N PHE A 99 -8.71 -8.81 7.58
CA PHE A 99 -9.18 -7.75 6.72
C PHE A 99 -9.43 -8.22 5.28
N TYR A 100 -8.47 -8.83 4.58
CA TYR A 100 -8.74 -9.21 3.18
C TYR A 100 -9.79 -10.33 3.07
N GLN A 101 -9.82 -11.26 4.03
CA GLN A 101 -10.87 -12.26 4.10
C GLN A 101 -12.24 -11.63 4.35
N GLY A 102 -12.35 -10.73 5.32
CA GLY A 102 -13.61 -10.02 5.59
C GLY A 102 -14.02 -9.11 4.43
N LEU A 103 -13.06 -8.53 3.69
CA LEU A 103 -13.33 -7.66 2.56
C LEU A 103 -14.02 -8.43 1.43
N THR A 104 -13.49 -9.60 1.07
CA THR A 104 -14.06 -10.50 0.04
C THR A 104 -15.43 -11.07 0.43
N GLN A 105 -15.68 -11.26 1.72
CA GLN A 105 -16.99 -11.73 2.21
C GLN A 105 -18.07 -10.65 2.22
N ARG A 106 -17.68 -9.38 2.38
CA ARG A 106 -18.61 -8.27 2.65
C ARG A 106 -18.87 -7.36 1.45
N PHE A 107 -17.92 -7.27 0.54
CA PHE A 107 -17.97 -6.35 -0.60
C PHE A 107 -17.78 -7.11 -1.91
N SER A 108 -18.42 -6.62 -2.96
CA SER A 108 -18.33 -7.24 -4.28
C SER A 108 -17.08 -6.77 -4.99
N GLU A 109 -16.29 -7.72 -5.49
CA GLU A 109 -15.11 -7.42 -6.30
C GLU A 109 -15.48 -7.31 -7.79
N ARG A 110 -14.96 -6.27 -8.46
CA ARG A 110 -15.02 -6.06 -9.91
C ARG A 110 -13.71 -5.47 -10.38
N ASP A 111 -13.09 -6.08 -11.38
CA ASP A 111 -11.85 -5.58 -11.99
C ASP A 111 -10.73 -5.26 -10.95
N GLY A 112 -10.63 -6.06 -9.89
CA GLY A 112 -9.68 -5.87 -8.78
C GLY A 112 -10.02 -4.73 -7.80
N MET A 113 -11.21 -4.15 -7.89
CA MET A 113 -11.74 -3.11 -7.02
C MET A 113 -12.93 -3.61 -6.21
N TYR A 114 -13.16 -3.06 -5.03
CA TYR A 114 -14.25 -3.43 -4.14
C TYR A 114 -15.37 -2.39 -4.15
N PHE A 115 -16.61 -2.88 -4.17
CA PHE A 115 -17.81 -2.07 -4.29
C PHE A 115 -18.84 -2.46 -3.23
N LEU A 116 -19.62 -1.46 -2.81
CA LEU A 116 -20.83 -1.73 -2.05
C LEU A 116 -21.87 -2.43 -2.93
N PRO A 117 -22.73 -3.31 -2.38
CA PRO A 117 -23.73 -4.03 -3.17
C PRO A 117 -24.59 -3.12 -4.04
N ASP A 118 -24.98 -1.95 -3.55
CA ASP A 118 -25.76 -0.93 -4.25
C ASP A 118 -24.99 -0.21 -5.39
N GLN A 119 -23.65 -0.19 -5.33
CA GLN A 119 -22.80 0.41 -6.37
C GLN A 119 -22.53 -0.54 -7.54
N THR A 120 -22.69 -1.85 -7.35
CA THR A 120 -22.31 -2.87 -8.36
C THR A 120 -23.07 -2.73 -9.68
N ALA A 121 -24.39 -2.56 -9.61
CA ALA A 121 -25.22 -2.44 -10.80
C ALA A 121 -24.89 -1.18 -11.63
N GLU A 122 -24.55 -0.07 -10.95
CA GLU A 122 -24.11 1.15 -11.62
C GLU A 122 -22.75 0.95 -12.31
N TYR A 123 -21.80 0.32 -11.61
CA TYR A 123 -20.49 -0.01 -12.17
C TYR A 123 -20.62 -0.90 -13.40
N ASP A 124 -21.33 -2.03 -13.28
CA ASP A 124 -21.48 -3.02 -14.35
C ASP A 124 -22.11 -2.39 -15.61
N LYS A 125 -23.14 -1.53 -15.43
CA LYS A 125 -23.77 -0.80 -16.54
C LYS A 125 -22.79 0.15 -17.25
N LYS A 126 -21.99 0.92 -16.50
CA LYS A 126 -21.01 1.84 -17.08
C LYS A 126 -19.81 1.10 -17.68
N ARG A 127 -19.41 -0.02 -17.09
CA ARG A 127 -18.33 -0.88 -17.57
C ARG A 127 -18.62 -1.48 -18.95
N MET A 128 -19.88 -1.73 -19.28
CA MET A 128 -20.30 -2.15 -20.62
C MET A 128 -20.19 -1.05 -21.69
N THR A 129 -20.10 0.22 -21.30
CA THR A 129 -20.04 1.36 -22.24
C THR A 129 -18.62 1.71 -22.71
N VAL A 130 -17.61 1.04 -22.16
CA VAL A 130 -16.19 1.30 -22.43
C VAL A 130 -15.50 0.07 -22.98
N GLU A 131 -14.53 0.29 -23.87
CA GLU A 131 -13.87 -0.81 -24.61
C GLU A 131 -12.85 -1.58 -23.76
N GLY A 132 -12.34 -0.98 -22.67
CA GLY A 132 -11.33 -1.60 -21.83
C GLY A 132 -11.14 -0.87 -20.50
N ILE A 133 -10.20 -1.38 -19.69
CA ILE A 133 -9.79 -0.79 -18.41
C ILE A 133 -8.34 -0.34 -18.54
N VAL A 134 -8.08 0.89 -18.18
CA VAL A 134 -6.74 1.43 -18.00
C VAL A 134 -6.46 1.69 -16.54
N GLN A 135 -5.24 1.34 -16.14
CA GLN A 135 -4.70 1.69 -14.85
C GLN A 135 -3.72 2.84 -15.07
N LEU A 136 -3.84 3.93 -14.30
CA LEU A 136 -2.88 5.02 -14.36
C LEU A 136 -1.46 4.48 -14.15
N GLU A 137 -0.53 4.95 -14.97
CA GLU A 137 0.87 4.62 -14.78
C GLU A 137 1.37 5.30 -13.50
N LEU A 138 1.75 4.51 -12.50
CA LEU A 138 2.45 5.01 -11.34
C LEU A 138 3.90 5.36 -11.72
N PHE A 139 4.33 6.56 -11.38
CA PHE A 139 5.73 6.95 -11.40
C PHE A 139 6.37 6.61 -10.05
N VAL A 140 7.57 6.04 -10.09
CA VAL A 140 8.34 5.75 -8.89
C VAL A 140 9.17 6.98 -8.54
N GLN A 141 8.86 7.60 -7.41
CA GLN A 141 9.51 8.83 -6.94
C GLN A 141 10.06 8.73 -5.51
N ASP A 142 9.58 7.76 -4.74
CA ASP A 142 9.99 7.48 -3.36
C ASP A 142 9.82 5.98 -3.04
N GLU A 143 10.17 5.55 -1.83
CA GLU A 143 10.00 4.16 -1.40
C GLU A 143 8.54 3.70 -1.46
N SER A 144 7.60 4.55 -1.05
CA SER A 144 6.18 4.16 -0.96
C SER A 144 5.56 3.89 -2.33
N THR A 145 5.85 4.76 -3.31
CA THR A 145 5.44 4.62 -4.70
C THR A 145 6.17 3.46 -5.38
N ALA A 146 7.44 3.20 -5.04
CA ALA A 146 8.18 2.02 -5.49
C ALA A 146 7.53 0.71 -5.02
N ILE A 147 7.19 0.61 -3.72
CA ILE A 147 6.51 -0.57 -3.15
C ILE A 147 5.15 -0.76 -3.82
N GLN A 148 4.38 0.32 -3.99
CA GLN A 148 3.07 0.25 -4.64
C GLN A 148 3.19 -0.24 -6.09
N TRP A 149 4.14 0.29 -6.86
CA TRP A 149 4.39 -0.16 -8.23
C TRP A 149 4.78 -1.64 -8.26
N LEU A 150 5.71 -2.08 -7.42
CA LEU A 150 6.13 -3.48 -7.33
C LEU A 150 4.96 -4.39 -6.96
N LYS A 151 4.13 -3.97 -6.00
CA LYS A 151 2.95 -4.74 -5.59
C LYS A 151 1.99 -4.92 -6.76
N GLN A 152 1.75 -3.88 -7.57
CA GLN A 152 0.91 -3.99 -8.75
C GLN A 152 1.48 -4.96 -9.80
N GLN A 153 2.79 -4.97 -10.00
CA GLN A 153 3.44 -5.93 -10.91
C GLN A 153 3.31 -7.35 -10.38
N LEU A 154 3.67 -7.58 -9.11
CA LEU A 154 3.75 -8.90 -8.49
C LEU A 154 2.37 -9.52 -8.18
N THR A 155 1.33 -8.72 -8.02
CA THR A 155 -0.06 -9.20 -7.93
C THR A 155 -0.55 -9.74 -9.28
N ARG A 156 -0.13 -9.14 -10.39
CA ARG A 156 -0.49 -9.61 -11.73
C ARG A 156 0.30 -10.85 -12.11
N GLU A 157 1.61 -10.77 -11.91
CA GLU A 157 2.54 -11.82 -12.29
C GLU A 157 3.74 -11.84 -11.33
N PRO A 158 3.96 -12.97 -10.63
CA PRO A 158 5.19 -13.21 -9.89
C PRO A 158 6.39 -13.17 -10.83
N GLN A 159 7.37 -12.32 -10.55
CA GLN A 159 8.49 -12.05 -11.46
C GLN A 159 9.84 -12.22 -10.76
N THR A 160 10.85 -12.58 -11.54
CA THR A 160 12.24 -12.64 -11.07
C THR A 160 12.84 -11.24 -10.96
N PHE A 161 13.96 -11.11 -10.23
CA PHE A 161 14.69 -9.86 -10.15
C PHE A 161 15.13 -9.35 -11.53
N GLN A 162 15.55 -10.26 -12.42
CA GLN A 162 16.03 -9.93 -13.77
C GLN A 162 14.93 -9.37 -14.68
N GLU A 163 13.68 -9.83 -14.48
CA GLU A 163 12.50 -9.33 -15.19
C GLU A 163 12.09 -7.94 -14.67
N LEU A 164 12.11 -7.76 -13.34
CA LEU A 164 11.67 -6.52 -12.70
C LEU A 164 12.65 -5.35 -12.88
N GLN A 165 13.95 -5.61 -12.81
CA GLN A 165 14.98 -4.55 -12.81
C GLN A 165 14.89 -3.58 -14.00
N PRO A 166 14.83 -4.02 -15.27
CA PRO A 166 14.76 -3.10 -16.40
C PRO A 166 13.46 -2.28 -16.40
N GLU A 167 12.33 -2.87 -16.03
CA GLU A 167 11.05 -2.17 -15.94
C GLU A 167 11.03 -1.16 -14.79
N PHE A 168 11.60 -1.51 -13.64
CA PHE A 168 11.74 -0.62 -12.50
C PHE A 168 12.56 0.63 -12.86
N LEU A 169 13.71 0.45 -13.53
CA LEU A 169 14.56 1.56 -13.95
C LEU A 169 13.86 2.51 -14.94
N LYS A 170 13.03 1.98 -15.84
CA LYS A 170 12.21 2.81 -16.76
C LYS A 170 11.16 3.65 -16.03
N LYS A 171 10.66 3.17 -14.89
CA LYS A 171 9.57 3.81 -14.14
C LYS A 171 10.06 4.79 -13.07
N ILE A 172 11.36 4.85 -12.78
CA ILE A 172 11.94 5.88 -11.91
C ILE A 172 11.78 7.25 -12.59
N GLY A 173 10.82 8.02 -12.09
CA GLY A 173 10.32 9.27 -12.70
C GLY A 173 10.74 10.52 -11.94
N GLY A 174 12.02 10.58 -11.53
CA GLY A 174 12.56 11.67 -10.72
C GLY A 174 12.44 11.40 -9.22
N TRP A 175 13.37 10.58 -8.70
CA TRP A 175 13.46 10.27 -7.28
C TRP A 175 13.58 11.55 -6.44
N GLN A 176 12.80 11.65 -5.37
CA GLN A 176 12.76 12.82 -4.52
C GLN A 176 14.15 13.08 -3.92
N LYS A 177 14.62 14.33 -4.01
CA LYS A 177 16.00 14.70 -3.61
C LYS A 177 16.29 14.48 -2.12
N HIS A 178 15.25 14.48 -1.29
CA HIS A 178 15.36 14.30 0.15
C HIS A 178 15.20 12.83 0.57
N GLU A 179 14.70 11.97 -0.33
CA GLU A 179 14.45 10.56 -0.06
C GLU A 179 15.73 9.76 -0.32
N LYS A 180 16.11 8.92 0.65
CA LYS A 180 17.24 7.99 0.51
C LYS A 180 16.92 6.98 -0.61
N PRO A 181 17.73 6.89 -1.68
CA PRO A 181 17.51 5.88 -2.71
C PRO A 181 17.76 4.49 -2.11
N LEU A 182 16.83 3.56 -2.39
CA LEU A 182 16.94 2.16 -2.02
C LEU A 182 17.12 1.32 -3.28
N GLU A 183 17.92 0.26 -3.16
CA GLU A 183 18.05 -0.69 -4.26
C GLU A 183 16.77 -1.51 -4.41
N LEU A 184 16.46 -1.93 -5.64
CA LEU A 184 15.31 -2.80 -5.91
C LEU A 184 15.37 -4.10 -5.07
N SER A 185 16.57 -4.66 -4.88
CA SER A 185 16.83 -5.84 -4.06
C SER A 185 16.40 -5.63 -2.60
N GLU A 186 16.68 -4.43 -2.06
CA GLU A 186 16.33 -4.04 -0.70
C GLU A 186 14.83 -3.85 -0.55
N ILE A 187 14.19 -3.14 -1.48
CA ILE A 187 12.73 -2.95 -1.47
C ILE A 187 12.02 -4.31 -1.57
N LEU A 188 12.49 -5.19 -2.46
CA LEU A 188 11.97 -6.54 -2.63
C LEU A 188 12.12 -7.36 -1.34
N GLY A 189 13.32 -7.41 -0.78
CA GLY A 189 13.61 -8.19 0.43
C GLY A 189 12.87 -7.72 1.68
N GLN A 190 12.46 -6.45 1.74
CA GLN A 190 11.75 -5.89 2.89
C GLN A 190 10.21 -5.94 2.74
N ASN A 191 9.68 -6.12 1.52
CA ASN A 191 8.23 -5.98 1.26
C ASN A 191 7.59 -7.19 0.56
N PHE A 192 8.39 -8.11 0.01
CA PHE A 192 7.90 -9.25 -0.76
C PHE A 192 8.63 -10.54 -0.36
N LEU A 193 8.10 -11.68 -0.81
CA LEU A 193 8.72 -12.99 -0.60
C LEU A 193 9.26 -13.52 -1.91
N ARG A 194 10.41 -14.20 -1.83
CA ARG A 194 11.02 -14.91 -2.96
C ARG A 194 10.89 -16.41 -2.73
N PHE A 195 10.43 -17.13 -3.74
CA PHE A 195 10.43 -18.59 -3.69
C PHE A 195 11.86 -19.11 -3.94
N ASP A 196 12.41 -19.84 -2.96
CA ASP A 196 13.78 -20.36 -3.00
C ASP A 196 13.92 -21.68 -3.77
N GLY A 197 12.81 -22.19 -4.33
CA GLY A 197 12.76 -23.49 -5.01
C GLY A 197 12.63 -24.67 -4.06
N LYS A 198 12.39 -24.45 -2.76
CA LYS A 198 12.24 -25.51 -1.75
C LYS A 198 10.84 -25.47 -1.16
N ARG A 199 10.42 -26.62 -0.58
CA ARG A 199 9.12 -26.80 0.07
C ARG A 199 7.97 -26.71 -0.94
N ARG A 200 6.90 -25.98 -0.60
CA ARG A 200 5.69 -25.83 -1.38
C ARG A 200 5.77 -24.58 -2.22
N ILE A 201 5.42 -24.69 -3.50
CA ILE A 201 5.22 -23.56 -4.40
C ILE A 201 4.01 -22.75 -3.87
N PRO A 202 4.20 -21.47 -3.51
CA PRO A 202 3.13 -20.63 -2.96
C PRO A 202 1.90 -20.54 -3.86
N GLN A 203 0.71 -20.39 -3.27
CA GLN A 203 -0.56 -20.34 -4.01
C GLN A 203 -0.57 -19.25 -5.09
N GLN A 204 0.07 -18.11 -4.83
CA GLN A 204 0.18 -16.97 -5.76
C GLN A 204 0.89 -17.39 -7.05
N ILE A 205 2.01 -18.11 -6.90
CA ILE A 205 2.77 -18.62 -8.04
C ILE A 205 1.98 -19.71 -8.74
N VAL A 206 1.37 -20.66 -8.01
CA VAL A 206 0.54 -21.71 -8.62
C VAL A 206 -0.64 -21.12 -9.41
N SER A 207 -1.28 -20.07 -8.89
CA SER A 207 -2.43 -19.42 -9.54
C SER A 207 -2.02 -18.73 -10.84
N TRP A 208 -0.85 -18.10 -10.86
CA TRP A 208 -0.26 -17.57 -12.09
C TRP A 208 0.11 -18.69 -13.08
N MET A 209 0.79 -19.74 -12.63
CA MET A 209 1.19 -20.86 -13.49
C MET A 209 -0.02 -21.53 -14.17
N LYS A 210 -1.15 -21.65 -13.46
CA LYS A 210 -2.41 -22.19 -14.02
C LYS A 210 -2.99 -21.37 -15.18
N GLN A 211 -2.50 -20.16 -15.45
CA GLN A 211 -2.91 -19.36 -16.61
C GLN A 211 -2.35 -19.93 -17.92
N SER A 212 -1.15 -20.53 -17.88
CA SER A 212 -0.55 -21.24 -19.02
C SER A 212 -1.19 -22.62 -19.20
N ALA A 213 -1.51 -22.99 -20.45
CA ALA A 213 -2.05 -24.30 -20.76
C ALA A 213 -1.06 -25.42 -20.42
N GLU A 214 0.22 -25.23 -20.76
CA GLU A 214 1.28 -26.22 -20.54
C GLU A 214 1.50 -26.50 -19.05
N LEU A 215 1.60 -25.44 -18.23
CA LEU A 215 1.80 -25.58 -16.79
C LEU A 215 0.56 -26.11 -16.08
N ARG A 216 -0.64 -25.78 -16.58
CA ARG A 216 -1.90 -26.31 -16.03
C ARG A 216 -1.98 -27.83 -16.15
N ASP A 217 -1.56 -28.38 -17.28
CA ASP A 217 -1.56 -29.84 -17.51
C ASP A 217 -0.56 -30.55 -16.60
N LEU A 218 0.57 -29.89 -16.27
CA LEU A 218 1.54 -30.40 -15.30
C LEU A 218 1.05 -30.28 -13.85
N ILE A 219 0.32 -29.23 -13.49
CA ILE A 219 -0.19 -29.00 -12.12
C ILE A 219 -1.37 -29.92 -11.80
N GLY A 220 -2.23 -30.23 -12.79
CA GLY A 220 -3.44 -31.03 -12.59
C GLY A 220 -3.20 -32.34 -11.81
N PRO A 221 -2.32 -33.23 -12.29
CA PRO A 221 -1.98 -34.49 -11.61
C PRO A 221 -1.39 -34.29 -10.22
N GLU A 222 -0.53 -33.27 -10.04
CA GLU A 222 0.13 -32.99 -8.76
C GLU A 222 -0.89 -32.59 -7.69
N THR A 223 -1.96 -31.87 -8.04
CA THR A 223 -3.01 -31.48 -7.08
C THR A 223 -3.92 -32.61 -6.62
N LEU A 224 -3.90 -33.76 -7.30
CA LEU A 224 -4.69 -34.94 -6.94
C LEU A 224 -3.97 -35.86 -5.95
N LEU A 225 -2.68 -35.62 -5.69
CA LEU A 225 -1.91 -36.39 -4.71
C LEU A 225 -2.38 -36.04 -3.28
N PRO A 226 -2.43 -37.01 -2.35
CA PRO A 226 -2.76 -36.74 -0.96
C PRO A 226 -1.79 -35.73 -0.35
N ASP A 227 -2.33 -34.76 0.40
CA ASP A 227 -1.58 -33.71 1.12
C ASP A 227 -0.68 -32.80 0.27
N SER A 228 -0.65 -32.94 -1.07
CA SER A 228 0.21 -32.15 -1.95
C SER A 228 -0.31 -30.73 -2.16
N TRP A 229 -1.64 -30.53 -2.15
CA TRP A 229 -2.27 -29.24 -2.39
C TRP A 229 -3.00 -28.74 -1.15
N SER A 230 -2.75 -27.47 -0.81
CA SER A 230 -3.54 -26.72 0.15
C SER A 230 -3.81 -25.34 -0.40
N VAL A 231 -5.09 -24.92 -0.39
CA VAL A 231 -5.49 -23.60 -0.88
C VAL A 231 -4.62 -22.52 -0.25
N ASN A 232 -4.35 -22.58 1.05
CA ASN A 232 -3.64 -21.52 1.76
C ASN A 232 -2.12 -21.72 1.88
N GLN A 233 -1.58 -22.88 1.48
CA GLN A 233 -0.14 -23.19 1.62
C GLN A 233 0.55 -23.47 0.28
N GLY A 234 -0.23 -23.63 -0.80
CA GLY A 234 0.29 -23.89 -2.14
C GLY A 234 0.48 -25.38 -2.46
N LEU A 235 1.35 -25.64 -3.45
CA LEU A 235 1.57 -26.95 -4.04
C LEU A 235 2.92 -27.54 -3.62
N GLU A 236 2.90 -28.69 -2.96
CA GLU A 236 4.06 -29.55 -2.80
C GLU A 236 4.20 -30.43 -4.04
N THR A 237 5.31 -30.31 -4.75
CA THR A 237 5.56 -31.09 -5.96
C THR A 237 7.04 -31.45 -6.08
N GLY A 238 7.31 -32.65 -6.59
CA GLY A 238 8.64 -33.08 -7.00
C GLY A 238 8.99 -32.72 -8.45
N ASN A 239 8.04 -32.15 -9.20
CA ASN A 239 8.19 -31.86 -10.60
C ASN A 239 9.22 -30.73 -10.81
N GLN A 240 10.34 -31.10 -11.46
CA GLN A 240 11.47 -30.20 -11.68
C GLN A 240 11.13 -29.01 -12.59
N GLU A 241 10.18 -29.18 -13.52
CA GLU A 241 9.76 -28.10 -14.42
C GLU A 241 8.95 -27.05 -13.66
N LEU A 242 7.99 -27.49 -12.84
CA LEU A 242 7.21 -26.58 -12.00
C LEU A 242 8.11 -25.83 -11.00
N LEU A 243 9.07 -26.53 -10.38
CA LEU A 243 10.03 -25.91 -9.47
C LEU A 243 10.95 -24.92 -10.20
N ARG A 244 11.41 -25.24 -11.41
CA ARG A 244 12.26 -24.35 -12.21
C ARG A 244 11.52 -23.06 -12.57
N GLU A 245 10.28 -23.17 -13.04
CA GLU A 245 9.46 -22.02 -13.42
C GLU A 245 9.09 -21.14 -12.23
N ALA A 246 8.87 -21.73 -11.05
CA ALA A 246 8.53 -20.99 -9.84
C ALA A 246 9.73 -20.31 -9.17
N LYS A 247 10.94 -20.86 -9.35
CA LYS A 247 12.14 -20.48 -8.59
C LYS A 247 12.55 -19.02 -8.82
N ASP A 248 13.03 -18.37 -7.75
CA ASP A 248 13.54 -16.99 -7.75
C ASP A 248 12.50 -15.93 -8.13
N ARG A 249 11.23 -16.31 -8.28
CA ARG A 249 10.12 -15.37 -8.47
C ARG A 249 9.72 -14.74 -7.14
N TRP A 250 9.57 -13.43 -7.16
CA TRP A 250 9.00 -12.63 -6.09
C TRP A 250 7.49 -12.67 -6.18
N TYR A 251 6.81 -12.63 -5.04
CA TYR A 251 5.35 -12.60 -4.95
C TYR A 251 4.90 -11.79 -3.75
N VAL A 252 3.65 -11.35 -3.80
CA VAL A 252 3.02 -10.63 -2.68
C VAL A 252 2.72 -11.64 -1.57
N PRO A 253 3.23 -11.43 -0.34
CA PRO A 253 2.99 -12.35 0.77
C PRO A 253 1.51 -12.46 1.08
N ASP A 254 1.08 -13.67 1.46
CA ASP A 254 -0.22 -13.83 2.08
C ASP A 254 -0.26 -13.07 3.41
N PRO A 255 -1.44 -12.67 3.88
CA PRO A 255 -1.50 -11.81 5.06
C PRO A 255 -0.93 -12.43 6.34
N ASN A 256 -0.99 -13.76 6.46
CA ASN A 256 -0.35 -14.51 7.54
C ASN A 256 1.18 -14.40 7.48
N GLN A 257 1.76 -14.32 6.28
CA GLN A 257 3.20 -14.16 6.05
C GLN A 257 3.62 -12.69 6.08
N ALA A 258 2.70 -11.77 5.76
CA ALA A 258 2.93 -10.34 5.75
C ALA A 258 3.29 -9.81 7.14
N GLY A 259 2.71 -10.37 8.21
CA GLY A 259 2.99 -9.91 9.59
C GLY A 259 4.43 -10.14 10.04
N ASP A 260 5.06 -11.25 9.69
CA ASP A 260 6.47 -11.50 10.06
C ASP A 260 7.43 -10.65 9.23
N LEU A 261 7.09 -10.44 7.95
CA LEU A 261 7.82 -9.53 7.09
C LEU A 261 7.73 -8.08 7.60
N GLU A 262 6.54 -7.65 8.02
CA GLU A 262 6.29 -6.31 8.58
C GLU A 262 7.12 -6.10 9.85
N LYS A 263 7.20 -7.08 10.75
CA LYS A 263 8.06 -6.99 11.96
C LYS A 263 9.54 -6.85 11.61
N LEU A 264 10.03 -7.60 10.62
CA LEU A 264 11.42 -7.50 10.18
C LEU A 264 11.70 -6.14 9.54
N ARG A 265 10.78 -5.66 8.69
CA ARG A 265 10.85 -4.34 8.08
C ARG A 265 10.84 -3.24 9.15
N GLU A 266 9.90 -3.29 10.08
CA GLU A 266 9.77 -2.33 11.19
C GLU A 266 11.05 -2.28 12.02
N ARG A 267 11.66 -3.44 12.34
CA ARG A 267 12.94 -3.48 13.05
C ARG A 267 14.07 -2.77 12.29
N THR A 268 14.15 -2.96 10.97
CA THR A 268 15.14 -2.28 10.12
C THR A 268 14.89 -0.77 10.08
N LEU A 269 13.64 -0.37 9.87
CA LEU A 269 13.23 1.04 9.84
C LEU A 269 13.54 1.75 11.17
N LEU A 270 13.26 1.10 12.31
CA LEU A 270 13.56 1.65 13.63
C LEU A 270 15.05 1.77 13.91
N ARG A 271 15.87 0.87 13.35
CA ARG A 271 17.33 0.98 13.42
C ARG A 271 17.82 2.20 12.65
N GLU A 272 17.34 2.41 11.42
CA GLU A 272 17.67 3.62 10.65
C GLU A 272 17.17 4.90 11.35
N PHE A 273 15.98 4.87 11.94
CA PHE A 273 15.45 5.99 12.71
C PHE A 273 16.33 6.35 13.91
N GLN A 274 16.89 5.36 14.60
CA GLN A 274 17.81 5.58 15.71
C GLN A 274 19.05 6.36 15.27
N GLU A 275 19.58 6.08 14.07
CA GLU A 275 20.70 6.83 13.49
C GLU A 275 20.33 8.31 13.26
N TYR A 276 19.08 8.60 12.86
CA TYR A 276 18.59 9.98 12.69
C TYR A 276 18.41 10.71 14.03
N LYS A 277 17.96 9.98 15.06
CA LYS A 277 17.85 10.49 16.43
C LYS A 277 19.23 10.91 16.98
N GLU A 278 20.22 10.02 16.86
CA GLU A 278 21.60 10.21 17.36
C GLU A 278 22.44 11.16 16.50
N SER A 279 22.03 11.40 15.26
CA SER A 279 22.72 12.31 14.35
C SER A 279 22.88 13.71 14.96
N GLN A 280 24.13 14.20 14.93
CA GLN A 280 24.51 15.56 15.36
C GLN A 280 24.17 16.63 14.30
N GLN A 281 23.63 16.22 13.14
CA GLN A 281 23.26 17.14 12.09
C GLN A 281 22.04 17.97 12.50
N ARG A 282 22.15 19.30 12.33
CA ARG A 282 21.01 20.22 12.55
C ARG A 282 19.86 20.00 11.56
N ARG A 283 20.17 19.52 10.34
CA ARG A 283 19.18 19.27 9.29
C ARG A 283 19.56 18.06 8.45
N LEU A 284 18.64 17.11 8.31
CA LEU A 284 18.78 15.92 7.47
C LEU A 284 18.55 16.32 6.01
N LYS A 285 19.54 16.09 5.16
CA LYS A 285 19.45 16.39 3.71
C LYS A 285 18.85 15.24 2.91
N VAL A 286 19.24 14.01 3.26
CA VAL A 286 18.77 12.77 2.64
C VAL A 286 18.45 11.80 3.76
N PHE A 287 17.23 11.30 3.81
CA PHE A 287 16.74 10.37 4.82
C PHE A 287 15.67 9.49 4.22
N ARG A 288 15.41 8.36 4.87
CA ARG A 288 14.37 7.42 4.47
C ARG A 288 13.06 7.81 5.14
N LEU A 289 12.07 8.28 4.38
CA LEU A 289 10.82 8.80 4.93
C LEU A 289 10.04 7.73 5.72
N GLU A 290 10.04 6.48 5.25
CA GLU A 290 9.42 5.36 5.95
C GLU A 290 10.05 5.07 7.32
N ALA A 291 11.35 5.29 7.48
CA ALA A 291 12.03 5.13 8.77
C ALA A 291 11.59 6.21 9.78
N VAL A 292 11.43 7.45 9.31
CA VAL A 292 10.87 8.54 10.14
C VAL A 292 9.43 8.22 10.55
N ARG A 293 8.58 7.78 9.61
CA ARG A 293 7.18 7.39 9.89
C ARG A 293 7.10 6.28 10.94
N ALA A 294 7.92 5.23 10.80
CA ALA A 294 7.99 4.13 11.77
C ALA A 294 8.47 4.61 13.15
N GLY A 295 9.51 5.46 13.18
CA GLY A 295 10.02 6.05 14.41
C GLY A 295 9.00 6.92 15.13
N PHE A 296 8.28 7.78 14.41
CA PHE A 296 7.24 8.64 14.98
C PHE A 296 6.07 7.83 15.53
N LYS A 297 5.62 6.81 14.79
CA LYS A 297 4.59 5.87 15.25
C LYS A 297 5.01 5.21 16.57
N LYS A 298 6.24 4.71 16.67
CA LYS A 298 6.75 4.08 17.90
C LYS A 298 6.88 5.06 19.06
N ALA A 299 7.50 6.22 18.81
CA ALA A 299 7.66 7.26 19.82
C ALA A 299 6.31 7.74 20.37
N TRP A 300 5.30 7.83 19.50
CA TRP A 300 3.93 8.17 19.93
C TRP A 300 3.32 7.10 20.84
N GLN A 301 3.45 5.82 20.48
CA GLN A 301 2.97 4.71 21.30
C GLN A 301 3.63 4.68 22.68
N GLU A 302 4.92 5.04 22.74
CA GLU A 302 5.72 5.13 23.97
C GLU A 302 5.54 6.46 24.72
N ARG A 303 4.73 7.39 24.18
CA ARG A 303 4.52 8.76 24.70
C ARG A 303 5.80 9.61 24.76
N ASP A 304 6.79 9.28 23.95
CA ASP A 304 8.02 10.06 23.76
C ASP A 304 7.80 11.18 22.72
N TYR A 305 6.99 12.17 23.09
CA TYR A 305 6.68 13.31 22.22
C TYR A 305 7.92 14.17 21.91
N GLN A 306 8.89 14.21 22.83
CA GLN A 306 10.12 15.01 22.66
C GLN A 306 10.99 14.47 21.52
N THR A 307 11.07 13.15 21.36
CA THR A 307 11.77 12.54 20.21
C THR A 307 11.10 12.92 18.89
N ILE A 308 9.76 12.95 18.83
CA ILE A 308 9.02 13.36 17.62
C ILE A 308 9.37 14.81 17.25
N ILE A 309 9.27 15.74 18.21
CA ILE A 309 9.54 17.17 17.97
C ILE A 309 11.00 17.40 17.57
N SER A 310 11.94 16.82 18.30
CA SER A 310 13.38 17.00 18.04
C SER A 310 13.83 16.46 16.69
N VAL A 311 13.28 15.31 16.24
CA VAL A 311 13.59 14.77 14.92
C VAL A 311 12.84 15.54 13.82
N ALA A 312 11.59 15.95 14.04
CA ALA A 312 10.83 16.77 13.10
C ALA A 312 11.53 18.11 12.79
N GLN A 313 12.14 18.75 13.79
CA GLN A 313 12.93 19.98 13.61
C GLN A 313 14.17 19.78 12.71
N LYS A 314 14.70 18.56 12.61
CA LYS A 314 15.82 18.23 11.71
C LYS A 314 15.34 17.99 10.27
N ILE A 315 14.04 17.79 10.05
CA ILE A 315 13.47 17.50 8.72
C ILE A 315 13.14 18.83 8.01
N PRO A 316 13.38 18.94 6.70
CA PRO A 316 12.91 20.10 5.93
C PRO A 316 11.39 20.31 6.08
N GLU A 317 10.98 21.53 6.43
CA GLU A 317 9.56 21.88 6.62
C GLU A 317 8.68 21.55 5.41
N SER A 318 9.20 21.72 4.18
CA SER A 318 8.48 21.32 2.96
C SER A 318 8.10 19.84 2.95
N VAL A 319 9.00 18.96 3.37
CA VAL A 319 8.75 17.52 3.43
C VAL A 319 7.78 17.19 4.56
N LEU A 320 7.93 17.85 5.70
CA LEU A 320 7.03 17.67 6.84
C LEU A 320 5.58 18.05 6.47
N GLN A 321 5.40 19.16 5.74
CA GLN A 321 4.07 19.63 5.30
C GLN A 321 3.48 18.78 4.16
N GLU A 322 4.30 18.26 3.26
CA GLU A 322 3.86 17.35 2.19
C GLU A 322 3.40 16.00 2.75
N ASP A 323 4.02 15.53 3.84
CA ASP A 323 3.68 14.27 4.49
C ASP A 323 2.63 14.43 5.60
N THR A 324 1.37 14.15 5.25
CA THR A 324 0.24 14.22 6.19
C THR A 324 0.41 13.38 7.46
N LYS A 325 1.12 12.24 7.40
CA LYS A 325 1.32 11.37 8.58
C LYS A 325 2.34 12.01 9.52
N LEU A 326 3.46 12.50 8.99
CA LEU A 326 4.47 13.18 9.79
C LEU A 326 3.97 14.48 10.38
N LEU A 327 3.27 15.29 9.58
CA LEU A 327 2.64 16.53 10.05
C LEU A 327 1.69 16.27 11.22
N MET A 328 0.81 15.28 11.06
CA MET A 328 -0.12 14.91 12.11
C MET A 328 0.60 14.50 13.39
N TRP A 329 1.60 13.60 13.31
CA TRP A 329 2.36 13.18 14.49
C TRP A 329 3.06 14.36 15.17
N TYR A 330 3.62 15.27 14.38
CA TYR A 330 4.27 16.47 14.89
C TYR A 330 3.29 17.40 15.60
N ASP A 331 2.17 17.76 14.97
CA ASP A 331 1.15 18.65 15.54
C ASP A 331 0.58 18.09 16.85
N GLN A 332 0.29 16.78 16.86
CA GLN A 332 -0.23 16.09 18.04
C GLN A 332 0.81 16.02 19.17
N ALA A 333 2.09 15.78 18.84
CA ALA A 333 3.17 15.75 19.81
C ALA A 333 3.41 17.13 20.42
N PHE A 334 3.42 18.18 19.58
CA PHE A 334 3.59 19.57 20.00
C PHE A 334 2.46 20.04 20.93
N THR A 335 1.21 19.73 20.58
CA THR A 335 0.04 20.04 21.43
C THR A 335 0.14 19.35 22.80
N ARG A 336 0.70 18.13 22.85
CA ARG A 336 0.80 17.34 24.09
C ARG A 336 2.05 17.60 24.92
N SER A 337 3.12 18.13 24.34
CA SER A 337 4.34 18.49 25.07
C SER A 337 4.18 19.78 25.88
N GLY A 338 3.14 20.58 25.64
CA GLY A 338 2.82 21.77 26.42
C GLY A 338 3.81 22.92 26.22
N GLU A 339 4.55 22.94 25.11
CA GLU A 339 5.38 24.08 24.72
C GLU A 339 4.48 25.13 24.04
N GLU A 340 3.84 26.00 24.85
CA GLU A 340 3.29 27.30 24.40
C GLU A 340 4.39 28.37 24.30
#